data_AF-A0A2D7TGV0-F1
#
_entry.id   AF-A0A2D7TGV0-F1
#
_cell.length_a   1.000
_cell.length_b   1.000
_cell.length_c   1.000
_cell.angle_alpha   90.00
_cell.angle_beta   90.00
_cell.angle_gamma   90.00
#
_symmetry.space_group_name_H-M   'P 1'
#
loop_
_entity.id
_entity.type
_entity.pdbx_description
1 polymer ?
#
loop_
_entity_poly.entity_id
_entity_poly.type
_entity_poly.pdbx_seq_one_letter_code
_entity_poly.pdbx_strand_id
1 'polypeptide(L)' 'MEDSTITKPAEREKIFGQSDHVRKYGKDFKKRFELSGMKIEVIRPDKILSSSNLSNYGIKNSDLIISVMK' A
#
# COMPACT_ATOMS: atom_id res chain seq x y z
N MET A 1 -1.63 3.23 11.75
CA MET A 1 -2.47 2.94 12.93
C MET A 1 -3.00 1.53 12.82
N GLU A 2 -2.86 0.72 13.86
CA GLU A 2 -3.38 -0.65 13.97
C GLU A 2 -3.88 -0.84 15.40
N ASP A 3 -4.98 -1.57 15.55
CA ASP A 3 -5.52 -1.95 16.86
C ASP A 3 -6.28 -3.28 16.72
N SER A 4 -5.76 -4.33 17.36
CA SER A 4 -6.32 -5.69 17.31
C SER A 4 -7.59 -5.86 18.14
N THR A 5 -7.94 -4.89 18.99
CA THR A 5 -9.17 -4.94 19.79
C THR A 5 -10.41 -4.59 18.97
N ILE A 6 -10.25 -3.97 17.79
CA ILE A 6 -11.34 -3.61 16.88
C ILE A 6 -11.72 -4.80 15.99
N THR A 7 -12.79 -5.49 16.38
CA THR A 7 -13.25 -6.71 15.70
C THR A 7 -14.50 -6.50 14.84
N LYS A 8 -15.29 -5.45 15.09
CA LYS A 8 -16.55 -5.18 14.38
C LYS A 8 -16.28 -4.53 13.01
N PRO A 9 -16.87 -5.02 11.90
CA PRO A 9 -16.65 -4.47 10.56
C PRO A 9 -16.96 -2.96 10.44
N ALA A 10 -18.05 -2.50 11.05
CA ALA A 10 -18.42 -1.07 11.03
C ALA A 10 -17.38 -0.17 11.74
N GLU A 11 -16.80 -0.65 12.85
CA GLU A 11 -15.76 0.09 13.57
C GLU A 11 -14.44 0.10 12.77
N ARG A 12 -14.13 -1.00 12.08
CA ARG A 12 -12.98 -1.07 11.16
C ARG A 12 -13.13 -0.09 10.01
N GLU A 13 -14.30 0.00 9.42
CA GLU A 13 -14.55 0.96 8.34
C GLU A 13 -14.36 2.40 8.81
N LYS A 14 -14.88 2.75 9.99
CA LYS A 14 -14.72 4.08 10.59
C LYS A 14 -13.26 4.43 10.87
N ILE A 15 -12.45 3.47 11.34
CA ILE A 15 -11.10 3.71 11.85
C ILE A 15 -10.02 3.50 10.77
N PHE A 16 -10.18 2.47 9.95
CA PHE A 16 -9.23 2.06 8.91
C PHE A 16 -9.69 2.41 7.48
N GLY A 17 -10.92 2.89 7.30
CA GLY A 17 -11.49 3.29 6.02
C GLY A 17 -12.13 2.15 5.23
N GLN A 18 -12.03 0.91 5.71
CA GLN A 18 -12.60 -0.27 5.07
C GLN A 18 -12.93 -1.33 6.12
N SER A 19 -14.05 -2.04 5.95
CA SER A 19 -14.60 -2.94 6.97
C SER A 19 -13.78 -4.21 7.19
N ASP A 20 -12.97 -4.59 6.19
CA ASP A 20 -12.04 -5.72 6.19
C ASP A 20 -10.60 -5.32 6.56
N HIS A 21 -10.29 -4.03 6.64
CA HIS A 21 -8.98 -3.56 7.08
C HIS A 21 -8.79 -3.72 8.60
N VAL A 22 -7.56 -4.06 9.00
CA VAL A 22 -7.11 -4.10 10.41
C VAL A 22 -6.06 -3.04 10.73
N ARG A 23 -5.65 -2.26 9.72
CA ARG A 23 -4.58 -1.27 9.81
C ARG A 23 -4.73 -0.21 8.72
N LYS A 24 -4.23 0.99 9.02
CA LYS A 24 -3.90 2.04 8.06
C LYS A 24 -2.39 2.26 8.00
N TYR A 25 -1.78 1.98 6.84
CA TYR A 25 -0.35 2.21 6.58
C TYR A 25 -0.09 3.69 6.30
N GLY A 26 1.01 4.22 6.88
CA GLY A 26 1.55 5.53 6.55
C GLY A 26 2.80 5.40 5.69
N LYS A 27 3.65 6.43 5.70
CA LYS A 27 4.95 6.42 4.98
C LYS A 27 5.96 5.39 5.53
N ASP A 28 5.63 4.73 6.63
CA ASP A 28 6.43 3.71 7.32
C ASP A 28 6.30 2.30 6.71
N PHE A 29 5.42 2.09 5.73
CA PHE A 29 5.11 0.78 5.16
C PHE A 29 6.37 0.01 4.71
N LYS A 30 7.30 0.69 4.02
CA LYS A 30 8.53 0.06 3.50
C LYS A 30 9.35 -0.55 4.63
N LYS A 31 9.64 0.24 5.68
CA LYS A 31 10.40 -0.22 6.84
C LYS A 31 9.75 -1.42 7.51
N ARG A 32 8.41 -1.45 7.61
CA ARG A 32 7.70 -2.57 8.25
C ARG A 32 7.79 -3.86 7.43
N PHE A 33 7.66 -3.77 6.11
CA PHE A 33 7.86 -4.92 5.25
C PHE A 33 9.30 -5.44 5.29
N GLU A 34 10.28 -4.53 5.36
CA GLU A 34 11.68 -4.92 5.54
C GLU A 34 11.93 -5.60 6.90
N LEU A 35 11.27 -5.15 7.97
CA LEU A 35 11.35 -5.77 9.30
C LEU A 35 10.78 -7.20 9.35
N SER A 36 9.88 -7.57 8.44
CA SER A 36 9.41 -8.96 8.31
C SER A 36 10.33 -9.83 7.45
N GLY A 37 11.50 -9.33 7.06
CA GLY A 37 12.48 -10.04 6.24
C GLY A 37 12.21 -9.98 4.74
N MET A 38 11.23 -9.18 4.29
CA MET A 38 11.01 -8.99 2.85
C MET A 38 11.96 -7.94 2.28
N LYS A 39 12.43 -8.16 1.06
CA LYS A 39 13.20 -7.15 0.34
C LYS A 39 12.26 -6.35 -0.56
N ILE A 40 12.12 -5.06 -0.27
CA ILE A 40 11.14 -4.19 -0.93
C ILE A 40 11.82 -3.10 -1.74
N GLU A 41 11.38 -2.94 -2.98
CA GLU A 41 11.68 -1.80 -3.82
C GLU A 41 10.43 -0.95 -4.02
N VAL A 42 10.56 0.38 -3.87
CA VAL A 42 9.48 1.32 -4.14
C VAL A 42 9.84 2.07 -5.42
N ILE A 43 9.05 1.88 -6.46
CA ILE A 43 9.35 2.33 -7.81
C ILE A 43 8.29 3.32 -8.27
N ARG A 44 8.72 4.38 -8.96
CA ARG A 44 7.78 5.30 -9.61
C ARG A 44 7.22 4.66 -10.89
N PRO A 45 5.91 4.76 -11.16
CA PRO A 45 5.28 4.12 -12.31
C PRO A 45 5.91 4.44 -13.67
N ASP A 46 6.38 5.68 -13.87
CA ASP A 46 7.04 6.15 -15.10
C ASP A 46 8.40 5.49 -15.38
N LYS A 47 8.96 4.75 -14.41
CA LYS A 47 10.19 3.98 -14.61
C LYS A 47 9.94 2.60 -15.23
N ILE A 48 8.69 2.13 -15.23
CA ILE A 48 8.32 0.79 -15.70
C ILE A 48 7.32 0.86 -16.85
N LEU A 49 6.46 1.89 -16.86
CA LEU A 49 5.38 2.04 -17.84
C LEU A 49 5.59 3.29 -18.70
N SER A 50 5.22 3.17 -19.98
CA SER A 50 5.12 4.31 -20.89
C SER A 50 3.93 5.20 -20.50
N SER A 51 3.94 6.46 -20.94
CA SER A 51 2.83 7.41 -20.73
C SER A 51 1.48 6.89 -21.23
N SER A 52 1.48 6.21 -22.39
CA SER A 52 0.27 5.57 -22.94
C SER A 52 -0.27 4.49 -22.01
N ASN A 53 0.59 3.65 -21.43
CA ASN A 53 0.18 2.59 -20.53
C ASN A 53 -0.28 3.14 -19.17
N LEU A 54 0.37 4.19 -18.65
CA LEU A 54 -0.08 4.88 -17.44
C LEU A 54 -1.52 5.40 -17.60
N SER A 55 -1.82 6.03 -18.73
CA SER A 55 -3.18 6.50 -19.02
C SER A 55 -4.17 5.35 -19.18
N ASN A 56 -3.79 4.30 -19.93
CA ASN A 56 -4.67 3.16 -20.18
C ASN A 56 -5.02 2.39 -18.90
N TYR A 57 -4.09 2.31 -17.95
CA TYR A 57 -4.29 1.63 -16.67
C TYR A 57 -4.81 2.56 -15.56
N GLY A 58 -4.95 3.87 -15.82
CA GLY A 58 -5.40 4.85 -14.84
C GLY A 58 -4.41 5.09 -13.68
N ILE A 59 -3.12 4.81 -13.89
CA ILE A 59 -2.06 4.96 -12.88
C ILE A 59 -1.47 6.36 -12.98
N LYS A 60 -1.37 7.07 -11.84
CA LYS A 60 -0.79 8.42 -11.76
C LYS A 60 0.70 8.34 -11.47
N ASN A 61 1.45 9.31 -11.98
CA ASN A 61 2.89 9.43 -11.67
C ASN A 61 3.21 9.70 -10.19
N SER A 62 2.21 10.14 -9.42
CA SER A 62 2.28 10.30 -7.97
C SER A 62 2.14 9.00 -7.19
N ASP A 63 1.72 7.92 -7.86
CA ASP A 63 1.53 6.61 -7.23
C ASP A 63 2.89 5.94 -6.98
N LEU A 64 2.87 4.91 -6.15
CA LEU A 64 4.05 4.13 -5.78
C LEU A 64 3.78 2.65 -6.09
N ILE A 65 4.66 2.04 -6.88
CA ILE A 65 4.65 0.59 -7.11
C ILE A 65 5.56 -0.06 -6.08
N ILE A 66 5.04 -1.03 -5.34
CA ILE A 66 5.80 -1.79 -4.35
C ILE A 66 6.15 -3.14 -4.98
N SER A 67 7.43 -3.35 -5.26
CA SER A 67 7.96 -4.62 -5.74
C SER A 67 8.56 -5.40 -4.56
N VAL A 68 8.15 -6.66 -4.40
CA VAL A 68 8.70 -7.56 -3.40
C VAL A 68 9.64 -8.54 -4.10
N MET A 69 10.92 -8.49 -3.72
CA MET A 69 11.91 -9.43 -4.21
C MET A 69 11.91 -10.67 -3.31
N LYS A 70 11.92 -11.85 -3.94
CA LYS A 70 12.09 -13.14 -3.25
C LYS A 70 13.57 -13.49 -3.12
#